data_AF-A0A1Q5XN20-F1
#
_entry.id   AF-A0A1Q5XN20-F1
#
_cell.length_a   1.000
_cell.length_b   1.000
_cell.length_c   1.000
_cell.angle_alpha   90.00
_cell.angle_beta   90.00
_cell.angle_gamma   90.00
#
_symmetry.space_group_name_H-M   'P 1'
#
loop_
_entity.id
_entity.type
_entity.pdbx_description
1 polymer ?
#
loop_
_entity_poly.entity_id
_entity_poly.type
_entity_poly.pdbx_seq_one_letter_code
_entity_poly.pdbx_strand_id
1 'polypeptide(L)'
;MRKSKVRYLFISVGILILYMAFFPSLSPELAVRKSLLLKHPVLAFTGEVSEGRIHNDPRYGDLYVVPKADLPFVYVKKNRLGWIAAPGGSGP
;
A
#
# COMPACT_ATOMS: atom_id res chain seq x y z
N MET A 1 -13.79 28.33 -19.16
CA MET A 1 -13.45 28.03 -17.75
C MET A 1 -12.30 28.95 -17.31
N ARG A 2 -12.44 29.77 -16.25
CA ARG A 2 -11.41 30.74 -15.81
C ARG A 2 -10.09 30.02 -15.51
N LYS A 3 -8.96 30.43 -16.11
CA LYS A 3 -7.63 29.79 -15.95
C LYS A 3 -7.22 29.55 -14.48
N SER A 4 -7.70 30.38 -13.55
CA SER A 4 -7.50 30.19 -12.11
C SER A 4 -8.14 28.92 -11.56
N LYS A 5 -9.36 28.55 -11.99
CA LYS A 5 -10.05 27.34 -11.51
C LYS A 5 -9.33 26.05 -11.93
N VAL A 6 -8.70 26.07 -13.11
CA VAL A 6 -7.91 24.94 -13.62
C VAL A 6 -6.64 24.73 -12.79
N ARG A 7 -5.96 25.80 -12.35
CA ARG A 7 -4.80 25.70 -11.45
C ARG A 7 -5.17 25.10 -10.09
N TYR A 8 -6.27 25.55 -9.48
CA TYR A 8 -6.72 24.98 -8.20
C TYR A 8 -7.12 23.51 -8.32
N LEU A 9 -7.71 23.10 -9.45
CA LEU A 9 -8.01 21.70 -9.73
C LEU A 9 -6.72 20.85 -9.79
N PHE A 10 -5.69 21.31 -10.50
CA PHE A 10 -4.43 20.58 -10.53
C PHE A 10 -3.75 20.50 -9.17
N ILE A 11 -3.80 21.59 -8.38
CA ILE A 11 -3.27 21.61 -7.02
C ILE A 11 -4.02 20.62 -6.13
N SER A 12 -5.36 20.62 -6.17
CA SER A 12 -6.16 19.72 -5.34
C SER A 12 -5.96 18.25 -5.72
N VAL A 13 -5.87 17.93 -7.02
CA VAL A 13 -5.55 16.58 -7.50
C VAL A 13 -4.14 16.16 -7.07
N GLY A 14 -3.16 17.06 -7.16
CA GLY A 14 -1.80 16.78 -6.70
C GLY A 14 -1.74 16.46 -5.21
N ILE A 15 -2.41 17.26 -4.37
CA ILE A 15 -2.52 17.02 -2.92
C ILE A 15 -3.22 15.68 -2.64
N LEU A 16 -4.27 15.34 -3.39
CA LEU A 16 -4.98 14.07 -3.23
C LEU A 16 -4.10 12.87 -3.55
N ILE A 17 -3.30 12.95 -4.62
CA ILE A 17 -2.35 11.89 -5.00
C ILE A 17 -1.26 11.74 -3.94
N LEU A 18 -0.68 12.85 -3.46
CA LEU A 18 0.28 12.86 -2.36
C LEU A 18 -0.32 12.21 -1.10
N TYR A 19 -1.55 12.58 -0.75
CA TYR A 19 -2.25 11.99 0.37
C TYR A 19 -2.39 10.47 0.17
N MET A 20 -2.92 10.01 -0.96
CA MET A 20 -3.04 8.56 -1.22
C MET A 20 -1.70 7.83 -1.24
N ALA A 21 -0.61 8.47 -1.65
CA ALA A 21 0.73 7.86 -1.68
C ALA A 21 1.37 7.73 -0.29
N PHE A 22 1.17 8.69 0.62
CA PHE A 22 1.86 8.69 1.93
C PHE A 22 0.96 8.29 3.11
N PHE A 23 -0.36 8.41 2.99
CA PHE A 23 -1.25 8.13 4.12
C PHE A 23 -1.47 6.61 4.33
N PRO A 24 -1.65 6.16 5.59
CA PRO A 24 -1.98 4.77 5.88
C PRO A 24 -3.28 4.33 5.22
N SER A 25 -3.34 3.06 4.83
CA SER A 25 -4.49 2.45 4.17
C SER A 25 -5.57 2.05 5.16
N LEU A 26 -6.84 2.06 4.73
CA LEU A 26 -7.99 1.68 5.57
C LEU A 26 -8.03 0.17 5.87
N SER A 27 -7.53 -0.66 4.94
CA SER A 27 -7.43 -2.11 5.09
C SER A 27 -6.00 -2.60 4.87
N PRO A 28 -5.64 -3.76 5.44
CA PRO A 28 -4.32 -4.34 5.25
C PRO A 28 -4.09 -4.73 3.78
N GLU A 29 -5.12 -5.25 3.09
CA GLU A 29 -5.04 -5.56 1.66
C GLU A 29 -4.72 -4.32 0.81
N LEU A 30 -5.34 -3.17 1.10
CA LEU A 30 -5.03 -1.92 0.42
C LEU A 30 -3.59 -1.47 0.67
N ALA A 31 -3.04 -1.73 1.86
CA ALA A 31 -1.63 -1.44 2.13
C ALA A 31 -0.70 -2.32 1.29
N VAL A 32 -1.02 -3.62 1.15
CA VAL A 32 -0.29 -4.55 0.27
C VAL A 32 -0.36 -4.08 -1.17
N ARG A 33 -1.55 -3.85 -1.72
CA ARG A 33 -1.74 -3.40 -3.11
C ARG A 33 -1.05 -2.07 -3.37
N LYS A 34 -1.12 -1.12 -2.44
CA LYS A 34 -0.41 0.15 -2.52
C LYS A 34 1.11 -0.04 -2.56
N SER A 35 1.65 -0.97 -1.77
CA SER A 35 3.09 -1.31 -1.83
C SER A 35 3.50 -1.98 -3.14
N LEU A 36 2.61 -2.83 -3.70
CA LEU A 36 2.80 -3.47 -5.00
C LEU A 36 2.72 -2.46 -6.13
N LEU A 37 1.92 -1.39 -6.02
CA LEU A 37 1.74 -0.41 -7.08
C LEU A 37 3.07 0.19 -7.58
N LEU A 38 4.05 0.31 -6.68
CA LEU A 38 5.38 0.85 -6.99
C LEU A 38 6.32 -0.17 -7.66
N LYS A 39 6.14 -1.47 -7.42
CA LYS A 39 7.04 -2.54 -7.89
C LYS A 39 6.43 -3.38 -9.03
N HIS A 40 5.15 -3.73 -8.89
CA HIS A 40 4.38 -4.55 -9.80
C HIS A 40 2.96 -3.96 -9.97
N PRO A 41 2.80 -2.90 -10.79
CA PRO A 41 1.52 -2.20 -10.93
C PRO A 41 0.40 -3.11 -11.43
N VAL A 42 0.68 -4.06 -12.32
CA VAL A 42 -0.31 -5.03 -12.80
C VAL A 42 -0.82 -5.93 -11.67
N LEU A 43 0.10 -6.41 -10.82
CA LEU A 43 -0.25 -7.26 -9.68
C LEU A 43 -0.95 -6.50 -8.56
N ALA A 44 -0.72 -5.19 -8.42
CA ALA A 44 -1.45 -4.36 -7.45
C ALA A 44 -2.97 -4.38 -7.69
N PHE A 45 -3.40 -4.48 -8.94
CA PHE A 45 -4.82 -4.51 -9.31
C PHE A 45 -5.36 -5.93 -9.48
N THR A 46 -4.58 -6.82 -10.10
CA THR A 46 -5.05 -8.15 -10.51
C THR A 46 -4.52 -9.29 -9.67
N GLY A 47 -3.51 -9.03 -8.84
CA GLY A 47 -2.88 -10.02 -7.99
C GLY A 47 -3.80 -10.45 -6.86
N GLU A 48 -3.79 -11.74 -6.60
CA GLU A 48 -4.41 -12.30 -5.40
C GLU A 48 -3.52 -11.96 -4.20
N VAL A 49 -4.15 -11.44 -3.14
CA VAL A 49 -3.52 -11.13 -1.87
C VAL A 49 -4.15 -12.06 -0.85
N SER A 50 -3.37 -13.00 -0.35
CA SER A 50 -3.83 -13.99 0.64
C SER A 50 -3.20 -13.69 2.00
N GLU A 51 -3.92 -13.97 3.08
CA GLU A 51 -3.34 -13.90 4.43
C GLU A 51 -2.30 -15.03 4.62
N GLY A 52 -1.15 -14.67 5.16
CA GLY A 52 -0.08 -15.59 5.51
C GLY A 52 -0.34 -16.27 6.85
N ARG A 53 0.61 -17.08 7.31
CA ARG A 53 0.48 -17.80 8.60
C ARG A 53 0.80 -16.94 9.82
N ILE A 54 1.56 -15.85 9.65
CA ILE A 54 2.01 -14.99 10.73
C ILE A 54 1.01 -13.86 10.93
N HIS A 55 0.48 -13.75 12.14
CA HIS A 55 -0.46 -12.74 12.55
C HIS A 55 0.04 -12.06 13.82
N ASN A 56 -0.19 -10.75 13.93
CA ASN A 56 0.16 -9.92 15.08
C ASN A 56 1.63 -10.02 15.52
N ASP A 57 2.57 -10.15 14.57
CA ASP A 57 3.98 -10.10 14.92
C ASP A 57 4.31 -8.71 15.52
N PRO A 58 4.85 -8.63 16.75
CA PRO A 58 5.07 -7.34 17.41
C PRO A 58 6.08 -6.45 16.66
N ARG A 59 6.97 -7.06 15.88
CA ARG A 59 7.99 -6.38 15.10
C ARG A 59 7.46 -6.00 13.72
N TYR A 60 6.88 -6.93 12.98
CA TYR A 60 6.55 -6.79 11.56
C TYR A 60 5.04 -6.69 11.25
N GLY A 61 4.16 -7.18 12.12
CA GLY A 61 2.71 -7.18 11.93
C GLY A 61 2.17 -8.47 11.28
N ASP A 62 1.14 -8.32 10.46
CA ASP A 62 0.48 -9.43 9.77
C ASP A 62 1.19 -9.73 8.45
N LEU A 63 1.40 -11.00 8.14
CA LEU A 63 2.00 -11.43 6.89
C LEU A 63 0.92 -11.63 5.83
N TYR A 64 1.15 -11.09 4.63
CA TYR A 64 0.34 -11.32 3.45
C TYR A 64 1.21 -11.91 2.35
N VAL A 65 0.62 -12.82 1.58
CA VAL A 65 1.28 -13.55 0.50
C VAL A 65 0.73 -13.07 -0.84
N VAL A 66 1.65 -12.79 -1.78
CA VAL A 66 1.35 -12.38 -3.15
C VAL A 66 2.08 -13.35 -4.09
N PRO A 67 1.46 -14.49 -4.44
CA PRO A 67 2.16 -15.64 -5.06
C PRO A 67 2.90 -15.34 -6.37
N LYS A 68 2.49 -14.29 -7.09
CA LYS A 68 3.02 -13.90 -8.39
C LYS A 68 4.06 -12.77 -8.34
N ALA A 69 4.39 -12.24 -7.16
CA ALA A 69 5.38 -11.18 -7.00
C ALA A 69 6.77 -11.76 -6.71
N ASP A 70 7.83 -11.07 -7.14
CA ASP A 70 9.23 -11.49 -6.94
C ASP A 70 9.59 -11.65 -5.44
N LEU A 71 8.92 -10.87 -4.58
CA LEU A 71 8.87 -11.05 -3.14
C LEU A 71 7.44 -11.47 -2.79
N PRO A 72 7.18 -12.76 -2.60
CA PRO A 72 5.82 -13.25 -2.45
C PRO A 72 5.24 -12.96 -1.07
N PHE A 73 5.91 -12.18 -0.23
CA PHE A 73 5.47 -11.83 1.12
C PHE A 73 5.58 -10.34 1.39
N VAL A 74 4.54 -9.78 1.99
CA VAL A 74 4.46 -8.40 2.44
C VAL A 74 3.95 -8.39 3.88
N TYR A 75 4.72 -7.77 4.77
CA TYR A 75 4.27 -7.54 6.13
C TYR A 75 3.46 -6.26 6.20
N VAL A 76 2.38 -6.25 6.96
CA VAL A 76 1.52 -5.10 7.15
C VAL A 76 1.36 -4.83 8.64
N LYS A 77 1.64 -3.59 9.04
CA LYS A 77 1.51 -3.15 10.43
C LYS A 77 0.37 -2.16 10.57
N LYS A 78 -0.49 -2.38 11.56
CA LYS A 78 -1.52 -1.44 11.97
C LYS A 78 -0.92 -0.36 12.87
N ASN A 79 -1.21 0.90 12.56
CA ASN A 79 -0.95 2.04 13.43
C ASN A 79 -2.28 2.75 13.78
N ARG A 80 -2.22 3.83 14.58
CA ARG A 80 -3.41 4.61 14.97
C ARG A 80 -4.19 5.21 13.80
N LEU A 81 -3.55 5.39 12.66
CA LEU A 81 -4.09 6.08 11.48
C LEU A 81 -4.53 5.10 10.37
N GLY A 82 -4.14 3.84 10.43
CA GLY A 82 -4.47 2.82 9.44
C GLY A 82 -3.41 1.73 9.32
N TRP A 83 -3.30 1.15 8.13
CA TRP A 83 -2.41 0.04 7.80
C TRP A 83 -1.28 0.50 6.89
N ILE A 84 -0.05 0.10 7.21
CA ILE A 84 1.12 0.41 6.42
C ILE A 84 1.83 -0.90 6.08
N ALA A 85 2.17 -1.10 4.81
CA ALA A 85 3.08 -2.17 4.43
C ALA A 85 4.47 -1.86 5.00
N ALA A 86 4.97 -2.74 5.86
CA ALA A 86 6.34 -2.65 6.31
C ALA A 86 7.26 -2.82 5.09
N PRO A 87 8.32 -2.01 4.95
CA PRO A 87 9.33 -2.25 3.93
C PRO A 87 9.84 -3.67 4.16
N GLY A 88 9.54 -4.56 3.21
CA GLY A 88 9.97 -5.95 3.29
C GLY A 88 11.47 -5.96 3.51
N GLY A 89 11.89 -6.36 4.71
CA GLY A 89 13.26 -6.80 4.88
C GLY A 89 13.47 -8.00 3.96
N SER A 90 14.70 -8.18 3.49
CA SER A 90 15.19 -9.49 3.05
C SER A 90 15.19 -10.45 4.25
N GLY A 91 14.00 -10.74 4.79
CA GLY A 91 13.83 -11.78 5.79
C GLY A 91 14.33 -13.10 5.19
N PRO A 92 14.96 -13.96 6.02
CA PRO A 92 15.64 -15.18 5.57
C PRO A 92 14.74 -16.13 4.78
#